data_AF-A0A3R6XJ93-F1
#
_entry.id   AF-A0A3R6XJ93-F1
#
_cell.length_a   1.000
_cell.length_b   1.000
_cell.length_c   1.000
_cell.angle_alpha   90.00
_cell.angle_beta   90.00
_cell.angle_gamma   90.00
#
_symmetry.space_group_name_H-M   'P 1'
#
loop_
_entity.id
_entity.type
_entity.pdbx_description
1 polymer ?
#
loop_
_entity_poly.entity_id
_entity_poly.type
_entity_poly.pdbx_seq_one_letter_code
_entity_poly.pdbx_strand_id
1 'polypeptide(L)'
;TSVGYGDYAPVTYAGRGFLTFSGILGGLLILSLVQSIFFGALELTDNESRVKYIIDKSRWDCQRREAAAKLIQTQFRLKKQQQQHVTNPRLVEALTLHLFECMEHMHKFVRGEPRNVRTFEEEMDAHIGGLLRDMDDMQRQEDAILARIHDKIRRLNAACDCILSSQAS
;
A
#
# COMPACT_ATOMS: atom_id res chain seq x y z
N THR A 1 -4.47 10.25 37.38
CA THR A 1 -4.30 11.11 38.56
C THR A 1 -5.65 11.50 39.17
N SER A 2 -6.55 10.53 39.42
CA SER A 2 -7.88 10.77 40.00
C SER A 2 -8.04 10.01 41.32
N VAL A 3 -7.02 10.06 42.18
CA VAL A 3 -7.11 9.47 43.51
C VAL A 3 -7.23 10.64 44.48
N GLY A 4 -8.47 10.96 44.88
CA GLY A 4 -8.73 11.90 45.95
C GLY A 4 -8.42 11.20 47.27
N TYR A 5 -7.23 11.39 47.80
CA TYR A 5 -6.80 10.74 49.05
C TYR A 5 -7.68 11.13 50.26
N GLY A 6 -8.45 12.22 50.15
CA GLY A 6 -9.47 12.59 51.14
C GLY A 6 -8.94 13.40 52.32
N ASP A 7 -7.61 13.56 52.42
CA ASP A 7 -6.95 14.28 53.53
C ASP A 7 -7.22 15.80 53.51
N TYR A 8 -7.58 16.35 52.35
CA TYR A 8 -7.98 17.76 52.21
C TYR A 8 -9.28 17.85 51.41
N ALA A 9 -10.33 18.36 52.07
CA ALA A 9 -11.65 18.58 51.46
C ALA A 9 -12.11 20.04 51.63
N PRO A 10 -12.68 20.66 50.59
CA PRO A 10 -13.19 22.03 50.67
C PRO A 10 -14.43 22.06 51.56
N VAL A 11 -14.39 22.89 52.60
CA VAL A 11 -15.50 23.06 53.54
C VAL A 11 -16.60 23.95 52.95
N THR A 12 -16.25 24.82 51.99
CA THR A 12 -17.16 25.79 51.36
C THR A 12 -17.90 25.21 50.15
N TYR A 13 -19.19 25.51 50.01
CA TYR A 13 -20.01 25.11 48.84
C TYR A 13 -19.40 25.53 47.50
N ALA A 14 -18.83 26.74 47.42
CA ALA A 14 -18.15 27.23 46.22
C ALA A 14 -16.87 26.42 45.90
N GLY A 15 -16.09 26.06 46.92
CA GLY A 15 -14.88 25.26 46.76
C GLY A 15 -15.18 23.83 46.29
N ARG A 16 -16.29 23.24 46.74
CA ARG A 16 -16.78 21.94 46.26
C ARG A 16 -17.12 21.97 44.78
N GLY A 17 -17.82 23.01 44.33
CA GLY A 17 -18.13 23.20 42.91
C GLY A 17 -16.86 23.36 42.07
N PHE A 18 -15.93 24.22 42.50
CA PHE A 18 -14.70 24.42 41.76
C PHE A 18 -13.85 23.14 41.64
N LEU A 19 -13.77 22.34 42.70
CA LEU A 19 -13.04 21.06 42.69
C LEU A 19 -13.68 20.01 41.77
N THR A 20 -15.01 19.90 41.75
CA THR A 20 -15.67 18.96 40.83
C THR A 20 -15.54 19.41 39.38
N PHE A 21 -15.76 20.70 39.09
CA PHE A 21 -15.63 21.23 37.73
C PHE A 21 -14.20 21.13 37.21
N SER A 22 -13.19 21.56 37.99
CA SER A 22 -11.78 21.47 37.59
C SER A 22 -11.30 20.03 37.43
N GLY A 23 -11.78 19.10 38.28
CA GLY A 23 -11.48 17.67 38.14
C GLY A 23 -12.07 17.05 36.88
N ILE A 24 -13.31 17.38 36.54
CA ILE A 24 -13.96 16.90 35.31
C ILE A 24 -13.28 17.50 34.07
N LEU A 25 -13.13 18.83 34.02
CA LEU A 25 -12.51 19.51 32.89
C LEU A 25 -11.04 19.10 32.73
N GLY A 26 -10.24 19.22 33.79
CA GLY A 26 -8.82 18.87 33.75
C GLY A 26 -8.59 17.38 33.49
N GLY A 27 -9.38 16.51 34.11
CA GLY A 27 -9.30 15.07 33.90
C GLY A 27 -9.62 14.70 32.45
N LEU A 28 -10.74 15.16 31.91
CA LEU A 28 -11.13 14.85 30.53
C LEU A 28 -10.15 15.43 29.51
N LEU A 29 -9.66 16.65 29.71
CA LEU A 29 -8.68 17.27 28.82
C LEU A 29 -7.35 16.52 28.84
N ILE A 30 -6.84 16.15 30.00
CA ILE A 30 -5.58 15.40 30.11
C ILE A 30 -5.74 13.99 29.55
N LEU A 31 -6.84 13.29 29.87
CA LEU A 31 -7.09 11.94 29.36
C LEU A 31 -7.22 11.93 27.84
N SER A 32 -7.97 12.88 27.27
CA SER A 32 -8.14 12.99 25.81
C SER A 32 -6.83 13.33 25.11
N LEU A 33 -6.03 14.25 25.67
CA LEU A 33 -4.72 14.60 25.12
C LEU A 33 -3.75 13.43 25.18
N VAL A 34 -3.67 12.72 26.31
CA VAL A 34 -2.84 11.52 26.45
C VAL A 34 -3.28 10.44 25.47
N GLN A 35 -4.59 10.16 25.39
CA GLN A 35 -5.12 9.19 24.43
C GLN A 35 -4.77 9.58 22.99
N SER A 36 -4.92 10.85 22.61
CA SER A 36 -4.56 11.34 21.28
C SER A 36 -3.07 11.18 20.99
N ILE A 37 -2.19 11.47 21.94
CA ILE A 37 -0.74 11.30 21.79
C ILE A 37 -0.39 9.81 21.65
N PHE A 38 -1.00 8.95 22.46
CA PHE A 38 -0.79 7.51 22.36
C PHE A 38 -1.28 6.96 21.03
N PHE A 39 -2.46 7.37 20.55
CA PHE A 39 -2.94 6.99 19.22
C PHE A 39 -2.00 7.50 18.13
N GLY A 40 -1.57 8.76 18.16
CA GLY A 40 -0.60 9.29 17.18
C GLY A 40 0.78 8.64 17.25
N ALA A 41 1.20 8.14 18.41
CA ALA A 41 2.46 7.40 18.57
C ALA A 41 2.34 5.91 18.20
N LEU A 42 1.14 5.33 18.28
CA LEU A 42 0.82 3.95 17.88
C LEU A 42 0.44 3.87 16.40
N GLU A 43 -0.02 4.97 15.83
CA GLU A 43 -0.32 5.09 14.41
C GLU A 43 1.00 5.03 13.65
N LEU A 44 1.21 3.88 13.04
CA LEU A 44 2.37 3.58 12.24
C LEU A 44 2.45 4.62 11.12
N THR A 45 3.50 5.46 11.10
CA THR A 45 3.69 6.45 10.04
C THR A 45 3.62 5.73 8.68
N ASP A 46 3.04 6.35 7.64
CA ASP A 46 2.79 5.69 6.34
C ASP A 46 4.04 5.00 5.75
N ASN A 47 5.21 5.59 6.00
CA ASN A 47 6.50 5.01 5.63
C ASN A 47 6.80 3.67 6.33
N GLU A 48 6.48 3.55 7.62
CA GLU A 48 6.69 2.33 8.41
C GLU A 48 5.67 1.24 8.04
N SER A 49 4.43 1.62 7.73
CA SER A 49 3.42 0.72 7.14
C SER A 49 3.88 0.10 5.82
N ARG A 50 4.50 0.91 4.94
CA ARG A 50 5.03 0.42 3.67
C ARG A 50 6.22 -0.53 3.85
N VAL A 51 7.15 -0.19 4.73
CA VAL A 51 8.29 -1.06 5.05
C VAL A 51 7.81 -2.38 5.64
N LYS A 52 6.85 -2.34 6.57
CA LYS A 52 6.21 -3.52 7.12
C LYS A 52 5.58 -4.40 6.04
N TYR A 53 4.83 -3.81 5.10
CA TYR A 53 4.27 -4.54 3.97
C TYR A 53 5.34 -5.22 3.12
N ILE A 54 6.43 -4.52 2.79
CA ILE A 54 7.51 -5.08 1.97
C ILE A 54 8.17 -6.26 2.69
N ILE A 55 8.43 -6.14 4.00
CA ILE A 55 9.02 -7.21 4.80
C ILE A 55 8.08 -8.41 4.88
N ASP A 56 6.81 -8.19 5.20
CA ASP A 56 5.80 -9.24 5.33
C ASP A 56 5.59 -9.97 4.00
N LYS A 57 5.56 -9.22 2.89
CA LYS A 57 5.48 -9.79 1.53
C LYS A 57 6.68 -10.65 1.19
N SER A 58 7.89 -10.15 1.44
CA SER A 58 9.13 -10.89 1.18
C SER A 58 9.19 -12.18 1.99
N ARG A 59 8.81 -12.11 3.27
CA ARG A 59 8.73 -13.28 4.15
C ARG A 59 7.68 -14.29 3.68
N TRP A 60 6.50 -13.82 3.27
CA TRP A 60 5.44 -14.67 2.73
C TRP A 60 5.86 -15.35 1.43
N ASP A 61 6.51 -14.64 0.51
CA ASP A 61 7.02 -15.21 -0.74
C ASP A 61 8.07 -16.29 -0.51
N CYS A 62 8.97 -16.08 0.47
CA CYS A 62 9.96 -17.08 0.85
C CYS A 62 9.30 -18.35 1.38
N GLN A 63 8.35 -18.22 2.31
CA GLN A 63 7.61 -19.36 2.89
C GLN A 63 6.77 -20.10 1.84
N ARG A 64 6.12 -19.36 0.94
CA ARG A 64 5.33 -19.94 -0.15
C ARG A 64 6.19 -20.74 -1.10
N ARG A 65 7.38 -20.24 -1.47
CA ARG A 65 8.34 -20.97 -2.32
C ARG A 65 8.84 -22.24 -1.64
N GLU A 66 9.15 -22.17 -0.34
CA GLU A 66 9.57 -23.35 0.42
C GLU A 66 8.47 -24.41 0.49
N ALA A 67 7.23 -24.01 0.77
CA ALA A 67 6.07 -24.91 0.80
C ALA A 67 5.81 -25.55 -0.57
N ALA A 68 5.88 -24.76 -1.65
CA ALA A 68 5.76 -25.26 -3.01
C ALA A 68 6.86 -26.27 -3.36
N ALA A 69 8.11 -25.99 -2.97
CA ALA A 69 9.23 -26.90 -3.19
C ALA A 69 9.02 -28.24 -2.46
N LYS A 70 8.56 -28.21 -1.20
CA LYS A 70 8.23 -29.41 -0.43
C LYS A 70 7.14 -30.24 -1.10
N LEU A 71 6.08 -29.59 -1.62
CA LEU A 71 5.00 -30.26 -2.34
C LEU A 71 5.49 -30.95 -3.62
N ILE A 72 6.32 -30.25 -4.42
CA ILE A 72 6.89 -30.83 -5.64
C ILE A 72 7.81 -32.01 -5.31
N GLN A 73 8.63 -31.88 -4.26
CA GLN A 73 9.53 -32.95 -3.81
C GLN A 73 8.76 -34.19 -3.34
N THR A 74 7.69 -34.03 -2.55
CA THR A 74 6.87 -35.16 -2.07
C THR A 74 6.15 -35.83 -3.23
N GLN A 75 5.59 -35.07 -4.17
CA GLN A 75 4.95 -35.62 -5.36
C GLN A 75 5.94 -36.38 -6.25
N PHE A 76 7.14 -35.85 -6.45
CA PHE A 76 8.18 -36.53 -7.21
C PHE A 76 8.62 -37.85 -6.55
N ARG A 77 8.82 -37.85 -5.23
CA ARG A 77 9.16 -39.06 -4.46
C ARG A 77 8.06 -40.11 -4.55
N LEU A 78 6.79 -39.69 -4.50
CA LEU A 78 5.63 -40.57 -4.64
C LEU A 78 5.62 -41.24 -6.01
N LYS A 79 5.77 -40.45 -7.08
CA LYS A 79 5.83 -40.97 -8.47
C LYS A 79 7.00 -41.94 -8.66
N LYS A 80 8.17 -41.65 -8.07
CA LYS A 80 9.33 -42.53 -8.12
C LYS A 80 9.08 -43.87 -7.40
N GLN A 81 8.39 -43.86 -6.26
CA GLN A 81 8.01 -45.08 -5.53
C GLN A 81 6.98 -45.92 -6.30
N GLN A 82 6.04 -45.28 -7.00
CA GLN A 82 5.07 -45.98 -7.86
C GLN A 82 5.72 -46.62 -9.09
N GLN A 83 6.84 -46.08 -9.58
CA GLN A 83 7.60 -46.66 -10.69
C GLN A 83 8.51 -47.84 -10.26
N GLN A 84 8.74 -48.03 -8.95
CA GLN A 84 9.53 -49.15 -8.45
C GLN A 84 8.66 -50.42 -8.30
N HIS A 85 9.13 -51.52 -8.89
CA HIS A 85 8.44 -52.82 -8.97
C HIS A 85 8.24 -53.52 -7.61
N VAL A 86 8.95 -53.09 -6.56
CA VAL A 86 8.75 -53.54 -5.16
C VAL A 86 8.18 -52.36 -4.38
N THR A 87 6.87 -52.18 -4.47
CA THR A 87 6.16 -51.07 -3.83
C THR A 87 5.74 -51.46 -2.42
N ASN A 88 6.22 -50.74 -1.40
CA ASN A 88 5.69 -50.87 -0.04
C ASN A 88 4.38 -50.07 0.06
N PRO A 89 3.19 -50.71 0.15
CA PRO A 89 1.91 -50.01 0.07
C PRO A 89 1.72 -49.00 1.23
N ARG A 90 2.21 -49.33 2.43
CA ARG A 90 2.17 -48.45 3.61
C ARG A 90 3.01 -47.18 3.43
N LEU A 91 4.13 -47.27 2.71
CA LEU A 91 4.99 -46.12 2.46
C LEU A 91 4.36 -45.16 1.46
N VAL A 92 3.68 -45.69 0.43
CA VAL A 92 2.94 -44.89 -0.56
C VAL A 92 1.77 -44.19 0.08
N GLU A 93 1.01 -44.88 0.95
CA GLU A 93 -0.10 -44.28 1.69
C GLU A 93 0.37 -43.13 2.60
N ALA A 94 1.46 -43.33 3.35
CA ALA A 94 2.06 -42.28 4.18
C ALA A 94 2.54 -41.07 3.36
N LEU A 95 3.17 -41.31 2.19
CA LEU A 95 3.59 -40.23 1.29
C LEU A 95 2.41 -39.47 0.70
N THR A 96 1.30 -40.16 0.42
CA THR A 96 0.08 -39.56 -0.13
C THR A 96 -0.56 -38.64 0.91
N LEU A 97 -0.66 -39.07 2.17
CA LEU A 97 -1.13 -38.24 3.27
C LEU A 97 -0.24 -37.00 3.46
N HIS A 98 1.08 -37.18 3.46
CA HIS A 98 2.03 -36.07 3.58
C HIS A 98 1.94 -35.09 2.39
N LEU A 99 1.59 -35.57 1.19
CA LEU A 99 1.34 -34.71 0.04
C LEU A 99 0.07 -33.88 0.24
N PHE A 100 -1.01 -34.48 0.74
CA PHE A 100 -2.24 -33.75 1.07
C PHE A 100 -1.99 -32.65 2.11
N GLU A 101 -1.21 -32.95 3.15
CA GLU A 101 -0.84 -31.96 4.17
C GLU A 101 -0.04 -30.80 3.56
N CYS A 102 0.95 -31.09 2.70
CA CYS A 102 1.70 -30.05 1.98
C CYS A 102 0.79 -29.20 1.09
N MET A 103 -0.21 -29.81 0.45
CA MET A 103 -1.19 -29.14 -0.40
C MET A 103 -2.10 -28.22 0.41
N GLU A 104 -2.59 -28.67 1.57
CA GLU A 104 -3.35 -27.82 2.49
C GLU A 104 -2.52 -26.63 2.98
N HIS A 105 -1.26 -26.86 3.32
CA HIS A 105 -0.35 -25.81 3.75
C HIS A 105 -0.15 -24.77 2.64
N MET A 106 0.01 -25.21 1.38
CA MET A 106 0.08 -24.32 0.21
C MET A 106 -1.22 -23.55 -0.03
N HIS A 107 -2.38 -24.20 0.10
CA HIS A 107 -3.69 -23.54 -0.02
C HIS A 107 -3.91 -22.45 1.02
N LYS A 108 -3.40 -22.63 2.24
CA LYS A 108 -3.43 -21.59 3.29
C LYS A 108 -2.62 -20.36 2.87
N PHE A 109 -1.47 -20.54 2.22
CA PHE A 109 -0.70 -19.39 1.69
C PHE A 109 -1.43 -18.68 0.57
N VAL A 110 -2.02 -19.40 -0.38
CA VAL A 110 -2.78 -18.79 -1.50
C VAL A 110 -3.95 -17.94 -1.00
N ARG A 111 -4.63 -18.37 0.07
CA ARG A 111 -5.73 -17.59 0.68
C ARG A 111 -5.27 -16.48 1.61
N GLY A 112 -4.08 -16.61 2.18
CA GLY A 112 -3.48 -15.66 3.13
C GLY A 112 -2.52 -14.67 2.49
N GLU A 113 -2.63 -14.39 1.19
CA GLU A 113 -1.77 -13.40 0.53
C GLU A 113 -1.90 -12.05 1.27
N PRO A 114 -0.78 -11.45 1.72
CA PRO A 114 -0.81 -10.15 2.37
C PRO A 114 -1.34 -9.13 1.36
N ARG A 115 -2.61 -8.78 1.52
CA ARG A 115 -3.31 -7.81 0.69
C ARG A 115 -2.76 -6.44 1.07
N ASN A 116 -2.04 -5.81 0.13
CA ASN A 116 -1.68 -4.42 0.28
C ASN A 116 -2.99 -3.63 0.31
N VAL A 117 -3.39 -3.12 1.47
CA VAL A 117 -4.33 -2.03 1.52
C VAL A 117 -3.51 -0.83 1.06
N ARG A 118 -3.42 -0.63 -0.26
CA ARG A 118 -2.88 0.60 -0.80
C ARG A 118 -3.67 1.72 -0.13
N THR A 119 -3.00 2.51 0.69
CA THR A 119 -3.61 3.71 1.24
C THR A 119 -4.03 4.57 0.06
N PHE A 120 -5.15 5.27 0.21
CA PHE A 120 -5.73 6.15 -0.81
C PHE A 120 -4.69 7.10 -1.43
N GLU A 121 -3.68 7.50 -0.65
CA GLU A 121 -2.54 8.31 -1.10
C GLU A 121 -1.65 7.62 -2.14
N GLU A 122 -1.34 6.33 -2.01
CA GLU A 122 -0.54 5.61 -3.03
C GLU A 122 -1.32 5.43 -4.35
N GLU A 123 -2.65 5.33 -4.28
CA GLU A 123 -3.51 5.32 -5.47
C GLU A 123 -3.59 6.70 -6.11
N MET A 124 -3.68 7.75 -5.29
CA MET A 124 -3.68 9.14 -5.73
C MET A 124 -2.34 9.56 -6.33
N ASP A 125 -1.20 9.18 -5.76
CA ASP A 125 0.14 9.46 -6.32
C ASP A 125 0.36 8.77 -7.66
N ALA A 126 -0.05 7.51 -7.78
CA ALA A 126 0.01 6.80 -9.06
C ALA A 126 -0.89 7.45 -10.11
N HIS A 127 -2.08 7.92 -9.70
CA HIS A 127 -3.03 8.57 -10.60
C HIS A 127 -2.54 9.97 -11.03
N ILE A 128 -2.04 10.78 -10.09
CA ILE A 128 -1.43 12.10 -10.37
C ILE A 128 -0.21 11.94 -11.28
N GLY A 129 0.63 10.93 -11.03
CA GLY A 129 1.78 10.63 -11.88
C GLY A 129 1.40 10.27 -13.32
N GLY A 130 0.31 9.53 -13.50
CA GLY A 130 -0.26 9.26 -14.83
C GLY A 130 -0.79 10.52 -15.49
N LEU A 131 -1.53 11.34 -14.75
CA LEU A 131 -2.17 12.55 -15.26
C LEU A 131 -1.14 13.62 -15.67
N LEU A 132 -0.08 13.80 -14.89
CA LEU A 132 1.05 14.69 -15.24
C LEU A 132 1.74 14.25 -16.53
N ARG A 133 1.88 12.94 -16.74
CA ARG A 133 2.53 12.39 -17.92
C ARG A 133 1.67 12.56 -19.18
N ASP A 134 0.37 12.36 -19.05
CA ASP A 134 -0.59 12.64 -20.13
C ASP A 134 -0.61 14.13 -20.49
N MET A 135 -0.54 15.02 -19.48
CA MET A 135 -0.44 16.47 -19.70
C MET A 135 0.85 16.86 -20.45
N ASP A 136 1.98 16.26 -20.08
CA ASP A 136 3.26 16.46 -20.78
C ASP A 136 3.19 16.04 -22.25
N ASP A 137 2.55 14.90 -22.54
CA ASP A 137 2.40 14.41 -23.90
C ASP A 137 1.44 15.29 -24.72
N MET A 138 0.37 15.79 -24.09
CA MET A 138 -0.57 16.71 -24.70
C MET A 138 0.09 18.07 -25.03
N GLN A 139 0.93 18.56 -24.13
CA GLN A 139 1.66 19.81 -24.33
C GLN A 139 2.68 19.68 -25.48
N ARG A 140 3.39 18.55 -25.58
CA ARG A 140 4.26 18.27 -26.74
C ARG A 140 3.49 18.25 -28.06
N GLN A 141 2.28 17.70 -28.05
CA GLN A 141 1.43 17.67 -29.23
C GLN A 141 0.98 19.08 -29.63
N GLU A 142 0.61 19.91 -28.66
CA GLU A 142 0.26 21.32 -28.88
C GLU A 142 1.42 22.11 -29.48
N ASP A 143 2.63 21.97 -28.93
CA ASP A 143 3.83 22.62 -29.44
C ASP A 143 4.14 22.22 -30.90
N ALA A 144 3.96 20.94 -31.24
CA ALA A 144 4.13 20.45 -32.60
C ALA A 144 3.10 21.05 -33.58
N ILE A 145 1.85 21.22 -33.14
CA ILE A 145 0.79 21.85 -33.94
C ILE A 145 1.09 23.34 -34.13
N LEU A 146 1.46 24.05 -33.07
CA LEU A 146 1.82 25.47 -33.12
C LEU A 146 3.00 25.73 -34.06
N ALA A 147 4.05 24.91 -33.98
CA ALA A 147 5.20 24.99 -34.89
C ALA A 147 4.77 24.83 -36.36
N ARG A 148 3.86 23.90 -36.64
CA ARG A 148 3.34 23.66 -37.99
C ARG A 148 2.50 24.82 -38.50
N ILE A 149 1.73 25.48 -37.63
CA ILE A 149 0.95 26.67 -37.98
C ILE A 149 1.90 27.83 -38.30
N HIS A 150 2.89 28.10 -37.45
CA HIS A 150 3.89 29.14 -37.70
C HIS A 150 4.64 28.94 -39.01
N ASP A 151 5.02 27.70 -39.34
CA ASP A 151 5.70 27.41 -40.61
C ASP A 151 4.79 27.66 -41.82
N LYS A 152 3.50 27.31 -41.74
CA LYS A 152 2.51 27.63 -42.79
C LYS A 152 2.31 29.14 -42.95
N ILE A 153 2.20 29.89 -41.85
CA ILE A 153 2.09 31.36 -41.87
C ILE A 153 3.32 31.97 -42.54
N ARG A 154 4.52 31.49 -42.17
CA ARG A 154 5.78 31.97 -42.75
C ARG A 154 5.85 31.76 -44.26
N ARG A 155 5.45 30.57 -44.74
CA ARG A 155 5.39 30.25 -46.18
C ARG A 155 4.36 31.11 -46.90
N LEU A 156 3.19 31.34 -46.28
CA LEU A 156 2.14 32.18 -46.86
C LEU A 156 2.59 33.64 -46.99
N ASN A 157 3.22 34.20 -45.96
CA ASN A 157 3.77 35.56 -46.00
C ASN A 157 4.84 35.69 -47.10
N ALA A 158 5.77 34.74 -47.19
CA ALA A 158 6.78 34.75 -48.25
C ALA A 158 6.19 34.68 -49.67
N ALA A 159 5.12 33.89 -49.86
CA ALA A 159 4.42 33.85 -51.14
C ALA A 159 3.72 35.18 -51.46
N CYS A 160 3.11 35.82 -50.46
CA CYS A 160 2.46 37.13 -50.61
C CYS A 160 3.48 38.22 -51.00
N ASP A 161 4.65 38.25 -50.34
CA ASP A 161 5.74 39.19 -50.65
C ASP A 161 6.27 39.01 -52.08
N CYS A 162 6.40 37.77 -52.56
CA CYS A 162 6.77 37.49 -53.96
C CYS A 162 5.72 37.99 -54.97
N ILE A 163 4.43 37.86 -54.66
CA ILE A 163 3.36 38.36 -55.54
C ILE A 163 3.33 39.89 -55.55
N LEU A 164 3.48 40.53 -54.39
CA LEU A 164 3.50 41.99 -54.27
C LEU A 164 4.70 42.61 -54.99
N SER A 165 5.88 41.99 -54.91
CA SER A 165 7.07 42.45 -55.63
C SER A 165 6.96 42.26 -57.15
N SER A 166 6.24 41.23 -57.62
CA SER A 166 5.96 40.98 -59.04
C SER A 166 4.98 42.00 -59.65
N GLN A 167 4.02 42.54 -58.89
CA GLN A 167 3.10 43.58 -59.38
C GLN A 167 3.68 45.00 -59.36
N ALA A 168 4.83 45.21 -58.71
CA ALA A 168 5.48 46.52 -58.60
C ALA A 168 6.59 46.77 -59.64
N SER A 169 6.81 45.83 -60.59
CA SER A 169 7.64 45.98 -61.79
C SER A 169 6.78 46.04 -63.05
#